data_AF-A0A1W1YJE8-F1
#
_entry.id   AF-A0A1W1YJE8-F1
#
_cell.length_a   1.000
_cell.length_b   1.000
_cell.length_c   1.000
_cell.angle_alpha   90.00
_cell.angle_beta   90.00
_cell.angle_gamma   90.00
#
_symmetry.space_group_name_H-M   'P 1'
#
loop_
_entity.id
_entity.type
_entity.pdbx_description
1 polymer ?
#
loop_
_entity_poly.entity_id
_entity_poly.type
_entity_poly.pdbx_seq_one_letter_code
_entity_poly.pdbx_strand_id
1 'polypeptide(L)' 'MKTENQKEKGKKGKKKADPQRRMALESLPPHLRDHMTPEEVELFLYAEVWPETLMEKMEEFIIPQE' A
#
# COMPACT_ATOMS: atom_id res chain seq x y z
N MET A 1 6.91 -29.06 -5.66
CA MET A 1 7.79 -27.92 -6.00
C MET A 1 7.52 -26.81 -5.00
N LYS A 2 8.57 -26.15 -4.52
CA LYS A 2 8.59 -25.26 -3.36
C LYS A 2 8.18 -23.83 -3.70
N THR A 3 7.44 -23.21 -2.78
CA THR A 3 7.47 -21.78 -2.34
C THR A 3 6.44 -21.72 -1.19
N GLU A 4 6.75 -21.82 0.11
CA GLU A 4 7.62 -21.04 1.01
C GLU A 4 7.73 -19.55 0.66
N ASN A 5 6.94 -18.69 1.31
CA ASN A 5 7.39 -17.77 2.38
C ASN A 5 6.23 -16.80 2.75
N GLN A 6 5.59 -16.92 3.92
CA GLN A 6 5.99 -16.29 5.19
C GLN A 6 5.68 -14.79 5.27
N LYS A 7 4.65 -14.41 6.05
CA LYS A 7 4.74 -13.23 6.94
C LYS A 7 3.82 -13.38 8.13
N GLU A 8 4.44 -13.79 9.23
CA GLU A 8 3.85 -13.88 10.55
C GLU A 8 3.57 -12.50 11.17
N LYS A 9 2.53 -12.50 12.01
CA LYS A 9 2.15 -11.56 13.07
C LYS A 9 3.17 -10.48 13.47
N GLY A 10 2.75 -9.20 13.42
CA GLY A 10 3.52 -8.06 13.92
C GLY A 10 2.71 -7.15 14.87
N LYS A 11 3.13 -7.16 16.13
CA LYS A 11 2.60 -6.48 17.33
C LYS A 11 2.30 -4.97 17.18
N LYS A 12 1.33 -4.51 17.99
CA LYS A 12 1.06 -3.11 18.36
C LYS A 12 2.37 -2.39 18.78
N GLY A 13 2.92 -1.58 17.89
CA GLY A 13 4.09 -0.74 18.17
C GLY A 13 4.51 -0.04 16.88
N LYS A 14 4.10 1.23 16.73
CA LYS A 14 4.47 2.17 15.64
C LYS A 14 5.04 1.48 14.40
N LYS A 15 4.15 0.92 13.55
CA LYS A 15 4.51 0.22 12.32
C LYS A 15 5.42 1.12 11.50
N LYS A 16 6.70 0.75 11.33
CA LYS A 16 7.57 1.42 10.35
C LYS A 16 6.94 1.15 8.99
N ALA A 17 6.54 2.20 8.26
CA ALA A 17 6.00 2.07 6.91
C ALA A 17 6.98 1.22 6.09
N ASP A 18 6.44 0.21 5.40
CA ASP A 18 7.22 -0.66 4.54
C ASP A 18 7.98 0.24 3.54
N PRO A 19 9.32 0.14 3.45
CA PRO A 19 10.09 0.98 2.55
C PRO A 19 9.63 0.83 1.09
N GLN A 20 9.13 -0.35 0.69
CA GLN A 20 8.58 -0.56 -0.65
C GLN A 20 7.29 0.24 -0.85
N ARG A 21 6.45 0.37 0.18
CA ARG A 21 5.24 1.19 0.14
C ARG A 21 5.58 2.68 0.07
N ARG A 22 6.61 3.15 0.79
CA ARG A 22 7.06 4.54 0.64
C ARG A 22 7.54 4.84 -0.77
N MET A 23 8.38 3.96 -1.33
CA MET A 23 8.84 4.09 -2.71
C MET A 23 7.67 4.06 -3.71
N ALA A 24 6.68 3.20 -3.49
CA ALA A 24 5.48 3.15 -4.32
C ALA A 24 4.69 4.46 -4.26
N LEU A 25 4.48 5.03 -3.05
CA LEU A 25 3.80 6.31 -2.87
C LEU A 25 4.53 7.44 -3.60
N GLU A 26 5.86 7.50 -3.49
CA GLU A 26 6.69 8.50 -4.16
C GLU A 26 6.70 8.35 -5.69
N SER A 27 6.54 7.10 -6.16
CA SER A 27 6.46 6.76 -7.58
C SER A 27 5.08 7.03 -8.19
N LEU A 28 4.06 7.27 -7.37
CA LEU A 28 2.73 7.59 -7.90
C LEU A 28 2.77 8.88 -8.73
N PRO A 29 1.98 8.95 -9.81
CA PRO A 29 1.78 10.19 -10.53
C PRO A 29 1.30 11.31 -9.60
N PRO A 30 1.70 12.58 -9.86
CA PRO A 30 1.30 13.70 -9.02
C PRO A 30 -0.22 13.85 -8.93
N HIS A 31 -0.95 13.67 -10.03
CA HIS A 31 -2.42 13.76 -10.02
C HIS A 31 -3.09 12.75 -9.06
N LEU A 32 -2.55 11.54 -8.92
CA LEU A 32 -3.05 10.58 -7.94
C LEU A 32 -2.73 10.99 -6.52
N ARG A 33 -1.50 11.47 -6.27
CA ARG A 33 -1.06 11.94 -4.95
C ARG A 33 -1.88 13.13 -4.48
N ASP A 34 -2.16 14.08 -5.37
CA ASP A 34 -3.02 15.24 -5.08
C ASP A 34 -4.47 14.82 -4.82
N HIS A 35 -4.93 13.72 -5.41
CA HIS A 35 -6.28 13.17 -5.18
C HIS A 35 -6.37 12.30 -3.92
N MET A 36 -5.26 12.03 -3.24
CA MET A 36 -5.24 11.26 -2.00
C MET A 36 -5.36 12.17 -0.78
N THR A 37 -6.22 11.78 0.15
CA THR A 37 -6.28 12.44 1.46
C THR A 37 -5.11 12.00 2.35
N PRO A 38 -4.74 12.78 3.37
CA PRO A 38 -3.73 12.35 4.34
C PRO A 38 -4.05 10.99 4.99
N GLU A 39 -5.33 10.72 5.24
CA GLU A 39 -5.80 9.44 5.78
C GLU A 39 -5.58 8.29 4.79
N GLU A 40 -5.87 8.50 3.50
CA GLU A 40 -5.61 7.51 2.45
C GLU A 40 -4.10 7.24 2.30
N VAL A 41 -3.26 8.27 2.42
CA VAL A 41 -1.79 8.12 2.40
C VAL A 41 -1.32 7.30 3.60
N GLU A 42 -1.86 7.53 4.80
CA GLU A 42 -1.56 6.69 5.96
C GLU A 42 -2.03 5.24 5.76
N LEU A 43 -3.22 5.04 5.22
CA LEU A 43 -3.71 3.70 4.88
C LEU A 43 -2.80 3.02 3.85
N PHE A 44 -2.40 3.74 2.81
CA PHE A 44 -1.49 3.24 1.78
C PHE A 44 -0.18 2.71 2.39
N LEU A 45 0.41 3.49 3.31
CA LEU A 45 1.70 3.19 3.93
C LEU A 45 1.64 2.13 5.04
N TYR A 46 0.58 2.16 5.87
CA TYR A 46 0.54 1.40 7.13
C TYR A 46 -0.58 0.36 7.22
N ALA A 47 -1.61 0.43 6.37
CA ALA A 47 -2.70 -0.53 6.41
C ALA A 47 -2.20 -1.92 5.99
N GLU A 48 -2.79 -2.92 6.62
CA GLU A 48 -2.54 -4.32 6.28
C GLU A 48 -3.26 -4.69 4.99
N VAL A 49 -4.49 -4.18 4.84
CA VAL A 49 -5.36 -4.32 3.67
C VAL A 49 -5.84 -2.92 3.28
N TRP A 50 -5.81 -2.60 1.99
CA TRP A 50 -6.35 -1.34 1.48
C TRP A 50 -7.86 -1.43 1.34
N PRO A 51 -8.62 -0.38 1.71
CA PRO A 51 -10.05 -0.34 1.45
C PRO A 51 -10.31 -0.36 -0.06
N GLU A 52 -11.45 -0.92 -0.46
CA GLU A 52 -11.85 -1.02 -1.87
C GLU A 52 -11.80 0.34 -2.56
N THR A 53 -12.26 1.40 -1.88
CA THR A 53 -12.22 2.77 -2.41
C THR A 53 -10.82 3.26 -2.76
N LEU A 54 -9.79 2.86 -2.01
CA LEU A 54 -8.40 3.22 -2.29
C LEU A 54 -7.84 2.36 -3.43
N MET A 55 -8.23 1.08 -3.49
CA MET A 55 -7.86 0.19 -4.59
C MET A 55 -8.47 0.64 -5.91
N GLU A 56 -9.76 0.99 -5.95
CA GLU A 56 -10.46 1.53 -7.12
C GLU A 56 -9.76 2.80 -7.64
N LYS A 57 -9.41 3.73 -6.75
CA LYS A 57 -8.67 4.96 -7.14
C LYS A 57 -7.32 4.65 -7.80
N MET A 58 -6.71 3.52 -7.45
CA MET A 58 -5.38 3.12 -7.90
C MET A 58 -5.43 1.98 -8.93
N GLU A 59 -6.62 1.54 -9.36
CA GLU A 59 -6.79 0.36 -10.21
C GLU A 59 -6.08 0.50 -11.56
N GLU A 60 -6.01 1.74 -12.07
CA GLU A 60 -5.31 2.07 -13.31
C GLU A 60 -3.77 1.94 -13.19
N PHE A 61 -3.25 1.83 -11.96
CA PHE A 61 -1.82 1.83 -11.65
C PHE A 61 -1.35 0.57 -10.90
N ILE A 62 -2.27 -0.17 -10.31
CA ILE A 62 -1.99 -1.45 -9.65
C ILE A 62 -2.21 -2.56 -10.68
N ILE A 63 -1.15 -3.28 -11.02
CA ILE A 63 -1.27 -4.47 -11.88
C ILE A 63 -1.81 -5.62 -11.03
N PRO A 64 -2.97 -6.22 -11.38
CA PRO A 64 -3.43 -7.43 -10.71
C PRO A 64 -2.36 -8.51 -10.89
N GLN A 65 -1.93 -9.12 -9.78
CA GLN A 65 -1.07 -10.30 -9.85
C GLN A 65 -1.94 -11.46 -10.36
N GLU A 66 -1.73 -11.90 -11.60
CA GLU A 66 -2.34 -13.11 -12.17
C GLU A 66 -1.86 -14.40 -11.49
#